data_AF-A0AAJ2K1L1-F1
#
_entry.id   AF-A0AAJ2K1L1-F1
#
_cell.length_a   1.000
_cell.length_b   1.000
_cell.length_c   1.000
_cell.angle_alpha   90.00
_cell.angle_beta   90.00
_cell.angle_gamma   90.00
#
_symmetry.space_group_name_H-M   'P 1'
#
loop_
_entity.id
_entity.type
_entity.pdbx_description
1 polymer ?
#
loop_
_entity_poly.entity_id
_entity_poly.type
_entity_poly.pdbx_seq_one_letter_code
_entity_poly.pdbx_strand_id
1 'polypeptide(L)'
;MSRKLSSCVLLLFILCYSILPNNLPSVHAQADDAIVNNIIANNDFPIVLVHGFGGWGRDEMFSFKYWGGLGDIQGQLRKHGHSVYTAAIGTVSSNWDRACELYAQIKGGTVDYGQAHSELYGHERYGRSYEGMYPSWGEIDPNTGRPKQIHVIGHSMGGQTARMLIHLLEKGDAAERAVTDASDLSPLFSDQPLPYVSSLVSLAAPHDGTSFTHFVEGVVPFIHQLIGLIAAASGNAEHPLYDFKLDQWGLKRMPDDSFFDYFQRVINSKFWRISKDSSLWDLSPDGAKQFNEQIQANPSVYYFSIATNKSYRIPLSGWHAPKLLMNPLLLPPSYFVGSFSFDSPGHVVIDEEWWPNDGLVNTISMDGPKNGSNDQIITYQGKPQIGKWNYLGLMDSWDHLDIVGLGLKNTGDFFLDLADMLTDLPPAG
;
A
#
# COMPACT_ATOMS: atom_id res chain seq x y z
N MET A 1 -11.34 29.26 26.21
CA MET A 1 -12.16 29.01 25.00
C MET A 1 -11.68 27.79 24.17
N SER A 2 -10.76 26.95 24.66
CA SER A 2 -10.13 25.86 23.86
C SER A 2 -10.63 24.43 24.15
N ARG A 3 -11.54 24.23 25.12
CA ARG A 3 -12.09 22.87 25.42
C ARG A 3 -13.34 22.49 24.60
N LYS A 4 -13.99 23.44 23.93
CA LYS A 4 -15.23 23.18 23.17
C LYS A 4 -15.02 22.81 21.70
N LEU A 5 -13.83 23.08 21.13
CA LEU A 5 -13.53 22.73 19.74
C LEU A 5 -13.19 21.22 19.58
N SER A 6 -12.52 20.64 20.58
CA SER A 6 -12.14 19.22 20.60
C SER A 6 -13.35 18.27 20.66
N SER A 7 -14.42 18.65 21.38
CA SER A 7 -15.66 17.85 21.43
C SER A 7 -16.47 17.93 20.13
N CYS A 8 -16.41 19.03 19.37
CA CYS A 8 -17.12 19.12 18.08
C CYS A 8 -16.48 18.26 17.00
N VAL A 9 -15.14 18.14 17.00
CA VAL A 9 -14.44 17.22 16.08
C VAL A 9 -14.81 15.77 16.42
N LEU A 10 -14.84 15.39 17.70
CA LEU A 10 -15.22 14.05 18.14
C LEU A 10 -16.72 13.73 17.91
N LEU A 11 -17.62 14.71 18.04
CA LEU A 11 -19.06 14.51 17.78
C LEU A 11 -19.38 14.36 16.30
N LEU A 12 -18.61 14.98 15.39
CA LEU A 12 -18.74 14.76 13.94
C LEU A 12 -18.32 13.34 13.52
N PHE A 13 -17.40 12.71 14.26
CA PHE A 13 -17.02 11.31 14.05
C PHE A 13 -18.07 10.30 14.55
N ILE A 14 -18.87 10.64 15.57
CA ILE A 14 -19.78 9.68 16.22
C ILE A 14 -21.19 9.67 15.59
N LEU A 15 -21.67 10.77 14.98
CA LEU A 15 -23.07 10.90 14.56
C LEU A 15 -23.42 10.30 13.18
N CYS A 16 -22.46 9.74 12.43
CA CYS A 16 -22.70 9.23 11.07
C CYS A 16 -22.55 7.70 10.92
N TYR A 17 -22.56 6.95 12.02
CA TYR A 17 -22.43 5.48 12.01
C TYR A 17 -23.66 4.72 11.46
N SER A 18 -24.67 5.40 10.93
CA SER A 18 -25.89 4.73 10.45
C SER A 18 -26.42 5.33 9.16
N ILE A 19 -26.44 4.46 8.14
CA ILE A 19 -27.23 4.51 6.91
C ILE A 19 -26.59 5.31 5.77
N LEU A 20 -25.58 4.70 5.12
CA LEU A 20 -25.30 4.91 3.71
C LEU A 20 -25.21 3.55 3.02
N PRO A 21 -25.73 3.38 1.80
CA PRO A 21 -25.58 2.13 1.06
C PRO A 21 -24.09 1.83 0.83
N ASN A 22 -23.70 0.60 1.16
CA ASN A 22 -22.37 0.04 0.90
C ASN A 22 -22.44 -0.67 -0.46
N ASN A 23 -22.09 0.04 -1.54
CA ASN A 23 -21.83 -0.62 -2.81
C ASN A 23 -20.40 -1.14 -2.77
N LEU A 24 -20.22 -2.35 -2.24
CA LEU A 24 -18.97 -3.11 -2.37
C LEU A 24 -19.01 -3.89 -3.69
N PRO A 25 -17.94 -3.91 -4.49
CA PRO A 25 -17.82 -4.85 -5.59
C PRO A 25 -17.99 -6.28 -5.06
N SER A 26 -18.87 -7.04 -5.69
CA SER A 26 -19.09 -8.46 -5.36
C SER A 26 -17.87 -9.25 -5.82
N VAL A 27 -17.19 -9.92 -4.91
CA VAL A 27 -16.19 -10.96 -5.27
C VAL A 27 -16.86 -12.24 -5.79
N HIS A 28 -18.19 -12.35 -5.66
CA HIS A 28 -18.98 -13.45 -6.21
C HIS A 28 -19.56 -13.10 -7.58
N ALA A 29 -19.34 -13.95 -8.59
CA ALA A 29 -20.05 -13.88 -9.86
C ALA A 29 -21.51 -14.36 -9.70
N GLN A 30 -22.42 -13.82 -10.52
CA GLN A 30 -23.71 -14.48 -10.77
C GLN A 30 -23.43 -15.83 -11.44
N ALA A 31 -23.59 -16.91 -10.68
CA ALA A 31 -23.40 -18.26 -11.19
C ALA A 31 -24.61 -18.68 -12.03
N ASP A 32 -24.38 -19.01 -13.31
CA ASP A 32 -25.25 -19.91 -14.07
C ASP A 32 -24.87 -21.35 -13.71
N ASP A 33 -25.84 -22.15 -13.29
CA ASP A 33 -25.68 -23.55 -12.89
C ASP A 33 -25.18 -24.41 -14.06
N ALA A 34 -23.86 -24.59 -14.15
CA ALA A 34 -23.22 -25.63 -14.94
C ALA A 34 -22.31 -26.48 -14.05
N ILE A 35 -22.53 -27.79 -14.09
CA ILE A 35 -21.93 -28.85 -13.25
C ILE A 35 -20.42 -28.64 -13.08
N VAL A 36 -20.01 -28.26 -11.87
CA VAL A 36 -18.63 -28.02 -11.45
C VAL A 36 -17.99 -29.34 -11.02
N ASN A 37 -16.92 -29.75 -11.71
CA ASN A 37 -15.95 -30.68 -11.12
C ASN A 37 -15.20 -29.91 -10.03
N ASN A 38 -15.59 -30.11 -8.77
CA ASN A 38 -14.96 -29.52 -7.59
C ASN A 38 -13.51 -29.99 -7.43
N ILE A 39 -12.57 -29.26 -8.03
CA ILE A 39 -11.25 -29.11 -7.43
C ILE A 39 -11.46 -28.11 -6.29
N ILE A 40 -11.57 -28.61 -5.06
CA ILE A 40 -11.54 -27.75 -3.88
C ILE A 40 -10.11 -27.23 -3.78
N ALA A 41 -9.85 -26.09 -4.39
CA ALA A 41 -8.64 -25.34 -4.12
C ALA A 41 -8.86 -24.70 -2.75
N ASN A 42 -8.15 -25.19 -1.74
CA ASN A 42 -8.15 -24.61 -0.40
C ASN A 42 -6.69 -24.56 0.03
N ASN A 43 -6.09 -23.37 -0.05
CA ASN A 43 -4.73 -23.12 0.42
C ASN A 43 -4.77 -22.46 1.81
N ASP A 44 -3.74 -22.70 2.62
CA ASP A 44 -3.62 -22.17 3.98
C ASP A 44 -2.58 -21.05 4.08
N PHE A 45 -2.26 -20.40 2.96
CA PHE A 45 -1.25 -19.35 2.92
C PHE A 45 -1.67 -18.14 3.76
N PRO A 46 -0.79 -17.62 4.64
CA PRO A 46 -1.14 -16.46 5.45
C PRO A 46 -1.23 -15.20 4.59
N ILE A 47 -2.07 -14.27 5.02
CA ILE A 47 -2.20 -12.93 4.45
C ILE A 47 -1.22 -11.98 5.13
N VAL A 48 -0.48 -11.19 4.36
CA VAL A 48 0.34 -10.09 4.85
C VAL A 48 -0.27 -8.77 4.39
N LEU A 49 -0.71 -7.96 5.36
CA LEU A 49 -1.27 -6.63 5.14
C LEU A 49 -0.14 -5.60 5.05
N VAL A 50 -0.07 -4.87 3.94
CA VAL A 50 1.01 -3.91 3.63
C VAL A 50 0.43 -2.51 3.45
N HIS A 51 0.69 -1.63 4.42
CA HIS A 51 0.20 -0.25 4.39
C HIS A 51 0.90 0.59 3.31
N GLY A 52 0.28 1.70 2.92
CA GLY A 52 0.85 2.66 1.98
C GLY A 52 1.58 3.84 2.62
N PHE A 53 1.60 4.95 1.90
CA PHE A 53 2.21 6.21 2.30
C PHE A 53 1.62 6.74 3.60
N GLY A 54 2.49 7.11 4.55
CA GLY A 54 2.09 7.57 5.89
C GLY A 54 1.45 6.51 6.78
N GLY A 55 1.45 5.23 6.38
CA GLY A 55 0.89 4.15 7.19
C GLY A 55 1.76 3.81 8.41
N TRP A 56 1.20 3.03 9.33
CA TRP A 56 1.85 2.69 10.61
C TRP A 56 1.59 1.23 11.02
N GLY A 57 2.47 0.71 11.86
CA GLY A 57 2.37 -0.63 12.45
C GLY A 57 1.32 -0.73 13.57
N ARG A 58 1.09 -1.96 14.05
CA ARG A 58 0.05 -2.22 15.06
C ARG A 58 0.34 -1.61 16.44
N ASP A 59 1.61 -1.49 16.79
CA ASP A 59 2.09 -0.96 18.08
C ASP A 59 2.31 0.56 18.05
N GLU A 60 2.14 1.15 16.88
CA GLU A 60 2.07 2.60 16.69
C GLU A 60 0.61 3.07 16.85
N MET A 61 0.42 4.38 17.03
CA MET A 61 -0.91 5.02 17.07
C MET A 61 -1.83 4.49 18.18
N PHE A 62 -1.26 3.95 19.26
CA PHE A 62 -1.97 3.40 20.40
C PHE A 62 -2.98 2.31 19.98
N SER A 63 -4.28 2.55 20.20
CA SER A 63 -5.34 1.60 19.83
C SER A 63 -5.84 1.80 18.40
N PHE A 64 -5.39 2.84 17.69
CA PHE A 64 -5.88 3.16 16.35
C PHE A 64 -5.06 2.42 15.28
N LYS A 65 -5.67 1.45 14.62
CA LYS A 65 -5.02 0.55 13.65
C LYS A 65 -5.13 1.11 12.24
N TYR A 66 -4.06 1.06 11.45
CA TYR A 66 -4.12 1.42 10.03
C TYR A 66 -5.18 0.59 9.30
N TRP A 67 -5.17 -0.72 9.57
CA TRP A 67 -6.16 -1.68 9.07
C TRP A 67 -7.32 -1.81 10.08
N GLY A 68 -8.26 -0.88 10.00
CA GLY A 68 -9.54 -0.95 10.73
C GLY A 68 -9.89 0.25 11.61
N GLY A 69 -9.00 1.24 11.74
CA GLY A 69 -9.22 2.42 12.57
C GLY A 69 -9.42 2.08 14.04
N LEU A 70 -10.64 2.30 14.56
CA LEU A 70 -11.01 1.88 15.93
C LEU A 70 -11.30 0.37 16.04
N GLY A 71 -11.47 -0.31 14.91
CA GLY A 71 -11.52 -1.77 14.81
C GLY A 71 -10.14 -2.39 14.57
N ASP A 72 -10.12 -3.69 14.27
CA ASP A 72 -8.91 -4.45 13.98
C ASP A 72 -9.20 -5.49 12.90
N ILE A 73 -8.90 -5.17 11.64
CA ILE A 73 -9.15 -6.06 10.49
C ILE A 73 -8.35 -7.35 10.65
N GLN A 74 -7.06 -7.27 11.00
CA GLN A 74 -6.24 -8.47 11.26
C GLN A 74 -6.88 -9.33 12.37
N GLY A 75 -7.29 -8.70 13.47
CA GLY A 75 -7.96 -9.39 14.58
C GLY A 75 -9.27 -10.04 14.17
N GLN A 76 -10.07 -9.40 13.32
CA GLN A 76 -11.32 -9.94 12.79
C GLN A 76 -11.08 -11.15 11.89
N LEU A 77 -10.14 -11.05 10.95
CA LEU A 77 -9.80 -12.14 10.04
C LEU A 77 -9.26 -13.37 10.79
N ARG A 78 -8.38 -13.15 11.79
CA ARG A 78 -7.87 -14.23 12.66
C ARG A 78 -8.97 -14.93 13.44
N LYS A 79 -10.00 -14.21 13.91
CA LYS A 79 -11.15 -14.82 14.58
C LYS A 79 -11.98 -15.73 13.66
N HIS A 80 -11.91 -15.51 12.34
CA HIS A 80 -12.58 -16.32 11.32
C HIS A 80 -11.67 -17.39 10.72
N GLY A 81 -10.48 -17.62 11.28
CA GLY A 81 -9.61 -18.74 10.92
C GLY A 81 -8.51 -18.40 9.93
N HIS A 82 -8.43 -17.17 9.42
CA HIS A 82 -7.34 -16.78 8.51
C HIS A 82 -6.08 -16.40 9.28
N SER A 83 -4.93 -16.94 8.87
CA SER A 83 -3.63 -16.48 9.38
C SER A 83 -3.28 -15.15 8.73
N VAL A 84 -3.17 -14.08 9.51
CA VAL A 84 -2.96 -12.73 8.98
C VAL A 84 -1.87 -12.00 9.77
N TYR A 85 -0.95 -11.34 9.08
CA TYR A 85 0.11 -10.50 9.64
C TYR A 85 0.01 -9.06 9.11
N THR A 86 0.60 -8.09 9.81
CA THR A 86 0.61 -6.69 9.41
C THR A 86 2.05 -6.20 9.38
N ALA A 87 2.50 -5.73 8.22
CA ALA A 87 3.81 -5.12 8.07
C ALA A 87 3.83 -3.71 8.69
N ALA A 88 5.00 -3.31 9.19
CA ALA A 88 5.27 -1.99 9.77
C ALA A 88 6.53 -1.40 9.15
N ILE A 89 6.43 -0.99 7.89
CA ILE A 89 7.57 -0.60 7.03
C ILE A 89 7.64 0.92 6.83
N GLY A 90 8.66 1.38 6.13
CA GLY A 90 9.00 2.76 5.85
C GLY A 90 7.80 3.55 5.38
N THR A 91 7.47 4.61 6.11
CA THR A 91 6.20 5.32 5.88
C THR A 91 6.28 6.23 4.65
N VAL A 92 7.51 6.61 4.29
CA VAL A 92 7.84 7.54 3.20
C VAL A 92 9.10 7.11 2.41
N SER A 93 9.69 5.96 2.74
CA SER A 93 10.82 5.36 1.99
C SER A 93 10.38 4.93 0.58
N SER A 94 11.32 4.63 -0.30
CA SER A 94 11.02 4.09 -1.63
C SER A 94 10.35 2.72 -1.58
N ASN A 95 9.76 2.28 -2.68
CA ASN A 95 9.25 0.92 -2.83
C ASN A 95 10.36 -0.13 -2.75
N TRP A 96 11.59 0.20 -3.17
CA TRP A 96 12.77 -0.68 -3.01
C TRP A 96 13.05 -0.92 -1.53
N ASP A 97 13.25 0.15 -0.76
CA ASP A 97 13.55 0.07 0.66
C ASP A 97 12.43 -0.66 1.40
N ARG A 98 11.19 -0.28 1.13
CA ARG A 98 10.00 -0.90 1.72
C ARG A 98 9.87 -2.39 1.38
N ALA A 99 10.30 -2.83 0.19
CA ALA A 99 10.30 -4.24 -0.17
C ALA A 99 11.39 -5.02 0.58
N CYS A 100 12.59 -4.44 0.75
CA CYS A 100 13.67 -5.04 1.56
C CYS A 100 13.26 -5.17 3.03
N GLU A 101 12.63 -4.12 3.58
CA GLU A 101 12.07 -4.13 4.92
C GLU A 101 10.96 -5.18 5.08
N LEU A 102 10.04 -5.25 4.11
CA LEU A 102 8.96 -6.22 4.11
C LEU A 102 9.49 -7.66 4.07
N TYR A 103 10.50 -7.94 3.24
CA TYR A 103 11.16 -9.24 3.18
C TYR A 103 11.73 -9.65 4.54
N ALA A 104 12.52 -8.78 5.18
CA ALA A 104 13.10 -9.06 6.49
C ALA A 104 12.04 -9.17 7.59
N GLN A 105 10.96 -8.40 7.55
CA GLN A 105 9.87 -8.53 8.52
C GLN A 105 9.09 -9.84 8.37
N ILE A 106 8.92 -10.35 7.15
CA ILE A 106 8.23 -11.63 6.93
C ILE A 106 9.17 -12.79 7.30
N LYS A 107 10.36 -12.84 6.69
CA LYS A 107 11.30 -13.96 6.83
C LYS A 107 12.05 -13.97 8.17
N GLY A 108 12.28 -12.79 8.74
CA GLY A 108 13.24 -12.59 9.82
C GLY A 108 14.64 -12.27 9.31
N GLY A 109 15.47 -11.68 10.17
CA GLY A 109 16.80 -11.20 9.85
C GLY A 109 16.91 -9.68 9.83
N THR A 110 18.07 -9.18 9.40
CA THR A 110 18.35 -7.75 9.26
C THR A 110 17.96 -7.30 7.86
N VAL A 111 17.32 -6.13 7.75
CA VAL A 111 17.07 -5.50 6.45
C VAL A 111 18.40 -5.25 5.75
N ASP A 112 18.54 -5.76 4.54
CA ASP A 112 19.65 -5.46 3.63
C ASP A 112 19.05 -4.75 2.41
N TYR A 113 19.32 -3.45 2.29
CA TYR A 113 18.87 -2.62 1.18
C TYR A 113 19.70 -2.84 -0.09
N GLY A 114 20.76 -3.66 -0.03
CA GLY A 114 21.67 -3.89 -1.13
C GLY A 114 22.84 -2.91 -1.11
N GLN A 115 24.03 -3.42 -1.41
CA GLN A 115 25.25 -2.62 -1.47
C GLN A 115 25.23 -1.63 -2.63
N ALA A 116 24.85 -2.07 -3.84
CA ALA A 116 24.84 -1.20 -5.02
C ALA A 116 23.83 -0.06 -4.86
N HIS A 117 22.62 -0.38 -4.40
CA HIS A 117 21.55 0.58 -4.14
C HIS A 117 21.96 1.60 -3.08
N SER A 118 22.48 1.12 -1.95
CA SER A 118 22.87 1.99 -0.83
C SER A 118 24.04 2.92 -1.19
N GLU A 119 25.02 2.44 -1.96
CA GLU A 119 26.11 3.26 -2.49
C GLU A 119 25.60 4.31 -3.50
N LEU A 120 24.65 3.94 -4.36
CA LEU A 120 24.06 4.84 -5.37
C LEU A 120 23.29 6.00 -4.72
N TYR A 121 22.49 5.71 -3.69
CA TYR A 121 21.62 6.71 -3.05
C TYR A 121 22.22 7.33 -1.78
N GLY A 122 23.30 6.77 -1.26
CA GLY A 122 24.08 7.35 -0.16
C GLY A 122 23.41 7.20 1.20
N HIS A 123 22.89 6.01 1.50
CA HIS A 123 22.34 5.64 2.81
C HIS A 123 22.99 4.36 3.34
N GLU A 124 22.71 3.98 4.59
CA GLU A 124 23.24 2.75 5.18
C GLU A 124 22.68 1.51 4.48
N ARG A 125 23.53 0.49 4.22
CA ARG A 125 23.12 -0.78 3.61
C ARG A 125 22.20 -1.61 4.51
N TYR A 126 22.44 -1.60 5.81
CA TYR A 126 21.70 -2.43 6.75
C TYR A 126 20.74 -1.59 7.57
N GLY A 127 19.51 -2.08 7.70
CA GLY A 127 18.45 -1.48 8.52
C GLY A 127 18.22 -2.23 9.83
N ARG A 128 16.95 -2.28 10.25
CA ARG A 128 16.52 -2.94 11.50
C ARG A 128 16.59 -4.46 11.39
N SER A 129 16.58 -5.15 12.53
CA SER A 129 16.48 -6.61 12.59
C SER A 129 15.14 -7.06 13.15
N TYR A 130 14.61 -8.16 12.61
CA TYR A 130 13.30 -8.72 12.96
C TYR A 130 13.41 -10.22 13.23
N GLU A 131 12.59 -10.73 14.15
CA GLU A 131 12.46 -12.18 14.37
C GLU A 131 11.78 -12.90 13.18
N GLY A 132 10.95 -12.16 12.42
CA GLY A 132 10.18 -12.69 11.30
C GLY A 132 8.76 -13.05 11.71
N MET A 133 7.78 -12.51 10.99
CA MET A 133 6.36 -12.82 11.18
C MET A 133 6.02 -14.25 10.74
N TYR A 134 6.73 -14.75 9.74
CA TYR A 134 6.56 -16.11 9.23
C TYR A 134 7.94 -16.71 8.83
N PRO A 135 8.78 -17.12 9.81
CA PRO A 135 10.14 -17.56 9.52
C PRO A 135 10.23 -18.77 8.59
N SER A 136 9.21 -19.64 8.58
CA SER A 136 9.13 -20.77 7.66
C SER A 136 8.70 -20.40 6.23
N TRP A 137 8.52 -19.11 5.93
CA TRP A 137 8.21 -18.64 4.58
C TRP A 137 9.26 -19.13 3.57
N GLY A 138 8.80 -19.71 2.48
CA GLY A 138 9.65 -20.31 1.44
C GLY A 138 10.19 -21.71 1.73
N GLU A 139 10.05 -22.23 2.96
CA GLU A 139 10.37 -23.64 3.25
C GLU A 139 9.40 -24.57 2.52
N ILE A 140 9.86 -25.77 2.14
CA ILE A 140 9.00 -26.77 1.53
C ILE A 140 8.02 -27.31 2.56
N ASP A 141 6.73 -27.17 2.28
CA ASP A 141 5.67 -27.82 3.04
C ASP A 141 5.71 -29.33 2.79
N PRO A 142 5.88 -30.17 3.82
CA PRO A 142 5.95 -31.62 3.68
C PRO A 142 4.64 -32.24 3.16
N ASN A 143 3.50 -31.58 3.32
CA ASN A 143 2.20 -32.12 2.89
C ASN A 143 1.95 -31.90 1.40
N THR A 144 2.40 -30.75 0.87
CA THR A 144 2.14 -30.36 -0.52
C THR A 144 3.35 -30.52 -1.43
N GLY A 145 4.57 -30.61 -0.85
CA GLY A 145 5.83 -30.63 -1.58
C GLY A 145 6.18 -29.28 -2.23
N ARG A 146 5.47 -28.20 -1.87
CA ARG A 146 5.62 -26.86 -2.45
C ARG A 146 6.19 -25.88 -1.42
N PRO A 147 6.87 -24.81 -1.84
CA PRO A 147 7.26 -23.73 -0.94
C PRO A 147 6.03 -23.13 -0.24
N LYS A 148 6.15 -22.85 1.05
CA LYS A 148 5.17 -22.08 1.81
C LYS A 148 5.08 -20.66 1.27
N GLN A 149 3.93 -20.30 0.70
CA GLN A 149 3.68 -18.99 0.11
C GLN A 149 2.92 -18.07 1.06
N ILE A 150 2.70 -16.82 0.63
CA ILE A 150 1.82 -15.84 1.27
C ILE A 150 0.88 -15.21 0.24
N HIS A 151 -0.22 -14.64 0.72
CA HIS A 151 -1.00 -13.64 0.00
C HIS A 151 -0.62 -12.25 0.51
N VAL A 152 -0.53 -11.27 -0.38
CA VAL A 152 -0.23 -9.88 0.00
C VAL A 152 -1.45 -9.01 -0.30
N ILE A 153 -1.91 -8.24 0.69
CA ILE A 153 -2.90 -7.18 0.48
C ILE A 153 -2.22 -5.84 0.69
N GLY A 154 -2.00 -5.11 -0.40
CA GLY A 154 -1.32 -3.82 -0.42
C GLY A 154 -2.31 -2.68 -0.60
N HIS A 155 -2.44 -1.80 0.40
CA HIS A 155 -3.21 -0.57 0.26
C HIS A 155 -2.32 0.58 -0.20
N SER A 156 -2.82 1.42 -1.11
CA SER A 156 -2.12 2.63 -1.57
C SER A 156 -0.72 2.27 -2.11
N MET A 157 0.34 2.97 -1.69
CA MET A 157 1.74 2.64 -2.03
C MET A 157 2.13 1.18 -1.71
N GLY A 158 1.46 0.53 -0.75
CA GLY A 158 1.67 -0.88 -0.43
C GLY A 158 1.48 -1.81 -1.63
N GLY A 159 0.62 -1.44 -2.59
CA GLY A 159 0.46 -2.17 -3.84
C GLY A 159 1.70 -2.12 -4.74
N GLN A 160 2.37 -0.96 -4.85
CA GLN A 160 3.65 -0.85 -5.59
C GLN A 160 4.78 -1.57 -4.84
N THR A 161 4.82 -1.46 -3.50
CA THR A 161 5.81 -2.16 -2.67
C THR A 161 5.72 -3.67 -2.83
N ALA A 162 4.51 -4.23 -2.85
CA ALA A 162 4.31 -5.65 -3.07
C ALA A 162 4.77 -6.11 -4.46
N ARG A 163 4.53 -5.30 -5.51
CA ARG A 163 5.06 -5.56 -6.86
C ARG A 163 6.59 -5.58 -6.87
N MET A 164 7.24 -4.64 -6.17
CA MET A 164 8.70 -4.62 -6.03
C MET A 164 9.21 -5.88 -5.31
N LEU A 165 8.58 -6.28 -4.20
CA LEU A 165 8.95 -7.52 -3.51
C LEU A 165 8.83 -8.73 -4.43
N ILE A 166 7.72 -8.87 -5.17
CA ILE A 166 7.52 -9.99 -6.11
C ILE A 166 8.58 -9.99 -7.20
N HIS A 167 8.93 -8.82 -7.75
CA HIS A 167 9.98 -8.69 -8.76
C HIS A 167 11.34 -9.16 -8.23
N LEU A 168 11.75 -8.67 -7.05
CA LEU A 168 13.01 -9.05 -6.43
C LEU A 168 13.05 -10.54 -6.09
N LEU A 169 11.95 -11.11 -5.56
CA LEU A 169 11.86 -12.54 -5.32
C LEU A 169 11.99 -13.36 -6.62
N GLU A 170 11.54 -12.84 -7.77
CA GLU A 170 11.60 -13.56 -9.04
C GLU A 170 12.97 -13.43 -9.74
N LYS A 171 13.55 -12.22 -9.74
CA LYS A 171 14.70 -11.86 -10.59
C LYS A 171 15.96 -11.48 -9.80
N GLY A 172 15.81 -11.20 -8.51
CA GLY A 172 16.79 -10.48 -7.70
C GLY A 172 17.17 -9.15 -8.32
N ASP A 173 18.42 -8.74 -8.12
CA ASP A 173 19.00 -7.59 -8.79
C ASP A 173 20.41 -7.87 -9.31
N ALA A 174 20.67 -7.49 -10.56
CA ALA A 174 21.94 -7.77 -11.22
C ALA A 174 23.07 -6.84 -10.77
N ALA A 175 22.76 -5.59 -10.40
CA ALA A 175 23.75 -4.66 -9.90
C ALA A 175 24.27 -5.09 -8.52
N GLU A 176 23.36 -5.55 -7.64
CA GLU A 176 23.72 -6.12 -6.34
C GLU A 176 24.64 -7.33 -6.46
N ARG A 177 24.29 -8.28 -7.34
CA ARG A 177 25.13 -9.47 -7.60
C ARG A 177 26.50 -9.13 -8.18
N ALA A 178 26.62 -8.00 -8.88
CA ALA A 178 27.87 -7.60 -9.51
C ALA A 178 28.90 -7.03 -8.52
N VAL A 179 28.44 -6.49 -7.38
CA VAL A 179 29.30 -5.77 -6.43
C VAL A 179 29.42 -6.44 -5.06
N THR A 180 28.53 -7.38 -4.72
CA THR A 180 28.51 -8.06 -3.43
C THR A 180 28.93 -9.51 -3.53
N ASP A 181 29.83 -9.95 -2.65
CA ASP A 181 30.24 -11.34 -2.55
C ASP A 181 29.05 -12.27 -2.25
N ALA A 182 29.00 -13.44 -2.89
CA ALA A 182 27.87 -14.36 -2.78
C ALA A 182 27.56 -14.84 -1.34
N SER A 183 28.53 -14.79 -0.43
CA SER A 183 28.34 -15.13 0.99
C SER A 183 27.71 -14.00 1.82
N ASP A 184 27.74 -12.77 1.32
CA ASP A 184 27.22 -11.57 1.97
C ASP A 184 26.00 -10.98 1.23
N LEU A 185 25.67 -11.50 0.04
CA LEU A 185 24.51 -11.09 -0.74
C LEU A 185 23.21 -11.54 -0.06
N SER A 186 22.28 -10.61 0.17
CA SER A 186 20.92 -10.96 0.60
C SER A 186 20.26 -11.93 -0.40
N PRO A 187 19.60 -13.02 0.07
CA PRO A 187 18.91 -13.95 -0.80
C PRO A 187 17.86 -13.28 -1.71
N LEU A 188 17.31 -12.14 -1.28
CA LEU A 188 16.35 -11.34 -2.05
C LEU A 188 16.93 -10.83 -3.38
N PHE A 189 18.25 -10.63 -3.47
CA PHE A 189 18.91 -10.14 -4.69
C PHE A 189 19.54 -11.27 -5.53
N SER A 190 19.41 -12.52 -5.09
CA SER A 190 19.96 -13.68 -5.81
C SER A 190 19.29 -13.90 -7.17
N ASP A 191 19.93 -14.65 -8.05
CA ASP A 191 19.37 -15.01 -9.36
C ASP A 191 18.44 -16.24 -9.31
N GLN A 192 18.22 -16.80 -8.11
CA GLN A 192 17.35 -17.95 -7.91
C GLN A 192 15.91 -17.47 -7.65
N PRO A 193 14.94 -17.81 -8.51
CA PRO A 193 13.56 -17.44 -8.27
C PRO A 193 13.04 -18.04 -6.97
N LEU A 194 12.41 -17.19 -6.16
CA LEU A 194 11.80 -17.52 -4.87
C LEU A 194 10.27 -17.41 -5.04
N PRO A 195 9.57 -18.48 -5.47
CA PRO A 195 8.12 -18.45 -5.76
C PRO A 195 7.30 -18.44 -4.46
N TYR A 196 7.46 -17.38 -3.69
CA TYR A 196 7.06 -17.29 -2.28
C TYR A 196 5.77 -16.46 -2.10
N VAL A 197 5.23 -15.87 -3.16
CA VAL A 197 3.97 -15.12 -3.16
C VAL A 197 2.98 -15.83 -4.07
N SER A 198 1.78 -16.11 -3.56
CA SER A 198 0.68 -16.72 -4.32
C SER A 198 -0.18 -15.66 -5.01
N SER A 199 -0.46 -14.56 -4.31
CA SER A 199 -1.27 -13.46 -4.83
C SER A 199 -0.90 -12.09 -4.29
N LEU A 200 -1.29 -11.06 -5.04
CA LEU A 200 -1.34 -9.66 -4.64
C LEU A 200 -2.74 -9.10 -4.87
N VAL A 201 -3.35 -8.55 -3.83
CA VAL A 201 -4.52 -7.66 -3.94
C VAL A 201 -4.07 -6.22 -3.70
N SER A 202 -4.27 -5.33 -4.67
CA SER A 202 -4.04 -3.90 -4.51
C SER A 202 -5.35 -3.16 -4.23
N LEU A 203 -5.35 -2.30 -3.21
CA LEU A 203 -6.49 -1.49 -2.81
C LEU A 203 -6.12 -0.02 -2.98
N ALA A 204 -6.81 0.70 -3.88
CA ALA A 204 -6.54 2.13 -4.13
C ALA A 204 -5.06 2.45 -4.42
N ALA A 205 -4.35 1.53 -5.08
CA ALA A 205 -2.92 1.66 -5.31
C ALA A 205 -2.62 2.58 -6.50
N PRO A 206 -1.63 3.49 -6.40
CA PRO A 206 -1.24 4.36 -7.51
C PRO A 206 -0.29 3.63 -8.47
N HIS A 207 -0.79 2.66 -9.25
CA HIS A 207 0.07 1.87 -10.13
C HIS A 207 0.72 2.69 -11.24
N ASP A 208 0.08 3.77 -11.66
CA ASP A 208 0.63 4.78 -12.58
C ASP A 208 1.01 6.09 -11.86
N GLY A 209 1.15 6.05 -10.54
CA GLY A 209 1.44 7.21 -9.71
C GLY A 209 0.19 8.05 -9.40
N THR A 210 0.40 9.19 -8.77
CA THR A 210 -0.63 10.17 -8.43
C THR A 210 -0.17 11.58 -8.76
N SER A 211 -1.04 12.35 -9.41
CA SER A 211 -0.86 13.78 -9.63
C SER A 211 -0.68 14.59 -8.34
N PHE A 212 -1.07 14.05 -7.18
CA PHE A 212 -0.90 14.69 -5.87
C PHE A 212 0.56 15.08 -5.58
N THR A 213 1.55 14.38 -6.14
CA THR A 213 2.97 14.74 -5.96
C THR A 213 3.33 16.11 -6.55
N HIS A 214 2.52 16.66 -7.45
CA HIS A 214 2.68 17.99 -8.03
C HIS A 214 2.04 19.11 -7.19
N PHE A 215 1.44 18.80 -6.05
CA PHE A 215 0.87 19.81 -5.17
C PHE A 215 1.96 20.82 -4.77
N VAL A 216 1.67 22.13 -4.85
CA VAL A 216 2.68 23.21 -4.77
C VAL A 216 3.51 23.17 -3.48
N GLU A 217 2.93 22.67 -2.38
CA GLU A 217 3.61 22.51 -1.10
C GLU A 217 4.20 21.09 -0.89
N GLY A 218 4.12 20.23 -1.92
CA GLY A 218 4.46 18.81 -1.89
C GLY A 218 3.54 18.00 -1.01
N VAL A 219 4.02 16.83 -0.57
CA VAL A 219 3.29 15.92 0.35
C VAL A 219 3.42 16.33 1.81
N VAL A 220 4.31 17.27 2.13
CA VAL A 220 4.63 17.70 3.49
C VAL A 220 3.40 18.21 4.27
N PRO A 221 2.49 19.03 3.70
CA PRO A 221 1.28 19.46 4.41
C PRO A 221 0.35 18.29 4.76
N PHE A 222 0.25 17.28 3.90
CA PHE A 222 -0.52 16.08 4.20
C PHE A 222 0.09 15.33 5.39
N ILE A 223 1.42 15.19 5.44
CA ILE A 223 2.10 14.58 6.59
C ILE A 223 1.83 15.41 7.86
N HIS A 224 1.88 16.75 7.81
CA HIS A 224 1.52 17.59 8.97
C HIS A 224 0.09 17.35 9.46
N GLN A 225 -0.88 17.25 8.54
CA GLN A 225 -2.27 17.00 8.90
C GLN A 225 -2.47 15.58 9.45
N LEU A 226 -1.77 14.59 8.91
CA LEU A 226 -1.72 13.25 9.47
C LEU A 226 -1.21 13.30 10.91
N ILE A 227 -0.09 13.98 11.18
CA ILE A 227 0.41 14.20 12.55
C ILE A 227 -0.63 14.88 13.45
N GLY A 228 -1.36 15.88 12.93
CA GLY A 228 -2.46 16.50 13.67
C GLY A 228 -3.53 15.50 14.09
N LEU A 229 -3.88 14.56 13.21
CA LEU A 229 -4.77 13.44 13.54
C LEU A 229 -4.16 12.50 14.58
N ILE A 230 -2.87 12.17 14.45
CA ILE A 230 -2.14 11.37 15.45
C ILE A 230 -2.22 12.01 16.83
N ALA A 231 -1.90 13.30 16.94
CA ALA A 231 -1.93 14.04 18.20
C ALA A 231 -3.34 14.15 18.79
N ALA A 232 -4.37 14.23 17.94
CA ALA A 232 -5.76 14.21 18.39
C ALA A 232 -6.17 12.83 18.90
N ALA A 233 -5.79 11.75 18.21
CA ALA A 233 -6.11 10.38 18.57
C ALA A 233 -5.37 9.92 19.84
N SER A 234 -4.14 10.41 20.08
CA SER A 234 -3.34 10.03 21.25
C SER A 234 -3.83 10.63 22.56
N GLY A 235 -4.62 11.71 22.52
CA GLY A 235 -4.98 12.49 23.71
C GLY A 235 -3.80 13.15 24.43
N ASN A 236 -2.57 12.95 23.93
CA ASN A 236 -1.33 13.54 24.40
C ASN A 236 -0.40 13.79 23.21
N ALA A 237 -0.25 15.07 22.84
CA ALA A 237 0.55 15.51 21.70
C ALA A 237 2.08 15.39 21.94
N GLU A 238 2.53 15.12 23.17
CA GLU A 238 3.97 15.07 23.50
C GLU A 238 4.61 13.70 23.24
N HIS A 239 3.81 12.62 23.19
CA HIS A 239 4.30 11.26 22.95
C HIS A 239 3.48 10.47 21.92
N PRO A 240 3.24 10.99 20.71
CA PRO A 240 2.66 10.18 19.66
C PRO A 240 3.60 9.01 19.33
N LEU A 241 3.03 7.80 19.36
CA LEU A 241 3.70 6.56 18.96
C LEU A 241 3.66 6.46 17.44
N TYR A 242 4.53 7.20 16.76
CA TYR A 242 4.70 7.12 15.31
C TYR A 242 6.19 7.27 14.96
N ASP A 243 6.63 6.47 14.01
CA ASP A 243 8.02 6.39 13.57
C ASP A 243 8.07 6.35 12.03
N PHE A 244 8.82 7.28 11.42
CA PHE A 244 8.94 7.34 9.96
C PHE A 244 9.77 6.16 9.40
N LYS A 245 10.61 5.53 10.25
CA LYS A 245 11.49 4.39 9.91
C LYS A 245 12.50 4.72 8.81
N LEU A 246 13.16 5.87 8.97
CA LEU A 246 14.20 6.38 8.06
C LEU A 246 15.61 6.22 8.68
N ASP A 247 15.84 5.09 9.37
CA ASP A 247 17.09 4.79 10.07
C ASP A 247 18.29 4.79 9.14
N GLN A 248 18.13 4.23 7.93
CA GLN A 248 19.16 4.16 6.90
C GLN A 248 19.64 5.54 6.44
N TRP A 249 18.77 6.54 6.55
CA TRP A 249 19.07 7.94 6.26
C TRP A 249 19.61 8.70 7.48
N GLY A 250 19.84 8.03 8.62
CA GLY A 250 20.21 8.65 9.89
C GLY A 250 19.09 9.48 10.52
N LEU A 251 17.84 9.34 10.05
CA LEU A 251 16.67 10.10 10.49
C LEU A 251 15.82 9.27 11.46
N LYS A 252 16.45 8.78 12.54
CA LYS A 252 15.77 8.16 13.66
C LYS A 252 15.39 9.18 14.73
N ARG A 253 14.36 8.88 15.51
CA ARG A 253 14.05 9.64 16.73
C ARG A 253 15.09 9.34 17.80
N MET A 254 15.72 10.36 18.37
CA MET A 254 16.68 10.19 19.46
C MET A 254 15.95 10.07 20.82
N PRO A 255 16.55 9.44 21.84
CA PRO A 255 15.90 9.24 23.14
C PRO A 255 15.36 10.52 23.79
N ASP A 256 16.06 11.65 23.61
CA ASP A 256 15.70 12.94 24.18
C ASP A 256 14.86 13.82 23.24
N ASP A 257 14.54 13.35 22.03
CA ASP A 257 13.73 14.11 21.07
C ASP A 257 12.24 14.11 21.46
N SER A 258 11.66 15.30 21.51
CA SER A 258 10.22 15.42 21.34
C SER A 258 9.82 14.88 19.96
N PHE A 259 8.58 14.40 19.84
CA PHE A 259 8.12 13.97 18.52
C PHE A 259 8.14 15.13 17.51
N PHE A 260 7.82 16.35 17.95
CA PHE A 260 7.81 17.52 17.08
C PHE A 260 9.21 17.84 16.53
N ASP A 261 10.26 17.75 17.35
CA ASP A 261 11.64 17.99 16.90
C ASP A 261 12.10 16.92 15.90
N TYR A 262 11.77 15.65 16.19
CA TYR A 262 11.99 14.55 15.27
C TYR A 262 11.28 14.79 13.92
N PHE A 263 9.99 15.13 13.98
CA PHE A 263 9.19 15.43 12.80
C PHE A 263 9.77 16.60 12.00
N GLN A 264 10.11 17.71 12.65
CA GLN A 264 10.74 18.88 12.02
C GLN A 264 12.06 18.50 11.34
N ARG A 265 12.87 17.65 11.97
CA ARG A 265 14.12 17.16 11.36
C ARG A 265 13.86 16.33 10.11
N VAL A 266 12.83 15.46 10.11
CA VAL A 266 12.45 14.67 8.94
C VAL A 266 11.95 15.57 7.81
N ILE A 267 10.99 16.47 8.03
CA ILE A 267 10.42 17.29 6.95
C ILE A 267 11.40 18.30 6.36
N ASN A 268 12.37 18.77 7.15
CA ASN A 268 13.40 19.70 6.69
C ASN A 268 14.65 18.98 6.14
N SER A 269 14.65 17.64 6.11
CA SER A 269 15.75 16.86 5.57
C SER A 269 15.90 17.05 4.06
N LYS A 270 17.15 16.94 3.60
CA LYS A 270 17.50 16.93 2.16
C LYS A 270 16.93 15.71 1.43
N PHE A 271 16.57 14.65 2.16
CA PHE A 271 15.89 13.44 1.68
C PHE A 271 14.79 13.79 0.66
N TRP A 272 13.91 14.75 0.99
CA TRP A 272 12.76 15.13 0.18
C TRP A 272 13.06 15.81 -1.15
N ARG A 273 14.28 16.35 -1.34
CA ARG A 273 14.60 17.21 -2.49
C ARG A 273 15.66 16.65 -3.41
N ILE A 274 16.49 15.74 -2.90
CA ILE A 274 17.67 15.25 -3.61
C ILE A 274 17.50 13.80 -4.05
N SER A 275 16.80 12.99 -3.27
CA SER A 275 16.73 11.55 -3.52
C SER A 275 15.55 11.17 -4.41
N LYS A 276 15.83 10.38 -5.45
CA LYS A 276 14.81 9.58 -6.16
C LYS A 276 14.46 8.30 -5.41
N ASP A 277 15.23 7.95 -4.39
CA ASP A 277 14.96 6.84 -3.48
C ASP A 277 14.04 7.31 -2.35
N SER A 278 12.81 7.66 -2.71
CA SER A 278 11.78 8.13 -1.78
C SER A 278 10.38 7.86 -2.32
N SER A 279 9.39 7.82 -1.42
CA SER A 279 7.99 7.71 -1.84
C SER A 279 7.53 8.86 -2.73
N LEU A 280 8.14 10.06 -2.60
CA LEU A 280 7.75 11.21 -3.42
C LEU A 280 8.06 10.96 -4.91
N TRP A 281 9.19 10.34 -5.22
CA TRP A 281 9.52 9.97 -6.59
C TRP A 281 8.65 8.81 -7.06
N ASP A 282 8.59 7.72 -6.29
CA ASP A 282 7.88 6.50 -6.68
C ASP A 282 6.37 6.67 -6.84
N LEU A 283 5.78 7.62 -6.11
CA LEU A 283 4.36 7.97 -6.23
C LEU A 283 4.10 8.99 -7.34
N SER A 284 5.12 9.62 -7.90
CA SER A 284 4.91 10.53 -9.03
C SER A 284 4.58 9.73 -10.30
N PRO A 285 3.80 10.29 -11.25
CA PRO A 285 3.50 9.59 -12.50
C PRO A 285 4.76 9.18 -13.29
N ASP A 286 5.80 10.02 -13.28
CA ASP A 286 7.07 9.71 -13.96
C ASP A 286 7.85 8.59 -13.26
N GLY A 287 7.94 8.63 -11.93
CA GLY A 287 8.61 7.59 -11.15
C GLY A 287 7.86 6.25 -11.22
N ALA A 288 6.53 6.28 -11.18
CA ALA A 288 5.70 5.10 -11.37
C ALA A 288 5.83 4.52 -12.80
N LYS A 289 5.92 5.37 -13.84
CA LYS A 289 6.22 4.91 -15.20
C LYS A 289 7.60 4.25 -15.28
N GLN A 290 8.64 4.85 -14.68
CA GLN A 290 9.98 4.25 -14.64
C GLN A 290 9.97 2.90 -13.91
N PHE A 291 9.26 2.81 -12.77
CA PHE A 291 9.04 1.58 -12.03
C PHE A 291 8.37 0.51 -12.93
N ASN A 292 7.31 0.90 -13.63
CA ASN A 292 6.52 0.02 -14.49
C ASN A 292 7.27 -0.48 -15.72
N GLU A 293 8.29 0.23 -16.21
CA GLU A 293 9.15 -0.22 -17.31
C GLU A 293 10.03 -1.42 -16.91
N GLN A 294 10.34 -1.55 -15.62
CA GLN A 294 11.21 -2.60 -15.09
C GLN A 294 10.42 -3.73 -14.43
N ILE A 295 9.25 -3.41 -13.85
CA ILE A 295 8.50 -4.32 -12.99
C ILE A 295 7.19 -4.74 -13.64
N GLN A 296 7.21 -5.94 -14.23
CA GLN A 296 6.05 -6.59 -14.86
C GLN A 296 5.41 -7.64 -13.93
N ALA A 297 4.17 -8.01 -14.22
CA ALA A 297 3.45 -9.09 -13.55
C ALA A 297 4.16 -10.44 -13.74
N ASN A 298 4.50 -11.08 -12.62
CA ASN A 298 5.01 -12.45 -12.60
C ASN A 298 3.93 -13.45 -13.09
N PRO A 299 4.22 -14.33 -14.07
CA PRO A 299 3.23 -15.25 -14.64
C PRO A 299 2.70 -16.31 -13.66
N SER A 300 3.37 -16.52 -12.52
CA SER A 300 3.01 -17.49 -11.48
C SER A 300 2.31 -16.86 -10.27
N VAL A 301 1.92 -15.58 -10.34
CA VAL A 301 1.23 -14.87 -9.25
C VAL A 301 -0.15 -14.39 -9.71
N TYR A 302 -1.17 -14.53 -8.85
CA TYR A 302 -2.47 -13.90 -9.08
C TYR A 302 -2.44 -12.43 -8.68
N TYR A 303 -2.90 -11.53 -9.55
CA TYR A 303 -3.03 -10.11 -9.23
C TYR A 303 -4.50 -9.71 -9.23
N PHE A 304 -4.91 -8.95 -8.22
CA PHE A 304 -6.23 -8.35 -8.10
C PHE A 304 -6.09 -6.87 -7.79
N SER A 305 -7.00 -6.07 -8.30
CA SER A 305 -7.02 -4.61 -8.06
C SER A 305 -8.42 -4.11 -7.80
N ILE A 306 -8.53 -3.15 -6.87
CA ILE A 306 -9.76 -2.43 -6.56
C ILE A 306 -9.47 -0.94 -6.63
N ALA A 307 -10.26 -0.23 -7.44
CA ALA A 307 -10.23 1.21 -7.52
C ALA A 307 -11.23 1.83 -6.54
N THR A 308 -10.96 3.06 -6.13
CA THR A 308 -11.86 3.88 -5.32
C THR A 308 -12.05 5.25 -5.97
N ASN A 309 -13.19 5.89 -5.67
CA ASN A 309 -13.47 7.26 -6.08
C ASN A 309 -14.42 7.90 -5.07
N LYS A 310 -14.11 9.10 -4.58
CA LYS A 310 -15.05 9.92 -3.81
C LYS A 310 -15.09 11.36 -4.30
N SER A 311 -14.90 11.53 -5.61
CA SER A 311 -15.04 12.82 -6.29
C SER A 311 -16.25 12.81 -7.23
N TYR A 312 -16.76 13.98 -7.57
CA TYR A 312 -17.81 14.16 -8.57
C TYR A 312 -17.42 15.23 -9.59
N ARG A 313 -17.84 15.02 -10.83
CA ARG A 313 -17.63 15.97 -11.93
C ARG A 313 -18.45 17.24 -11.71
N ILE A 314 -17.78 18.39 -11.70
CA ILE A 314 -18.40 19.71 -11.68
C ILE A 314 -18.92 20.03 -13.09
N PRO A 315 -20.21 20.38 -13.24
CA PRO A 315 -20.74 20.83 -14.53
C PRO A 315 -19.96 22.04 -15.08
N LEU A 316 -19.87 22.15 -16.41
CA LEU A 316 -19.10 23.17 -17.15
C LEU A 316 -17.58 23.00 -17.15
N SER A 317 -16.91 22.98 -15.98
CA SER A 317 -15.44 22.90 -15.94
C SER A 317 -14.91 21.49 -16.24
N GLY A 318 -15.71 20.45 -15.98
CA GLY A 318 -15.26 19.06 -16.08
C GLY A 318 -14.38 18.60 -14.92
N TRP A 319 -13.81 19.52 -14.13
CA TRP A 319 -13.06 19.22 -12.91
C TRP A 319 -13.83 18.36 -11.93
N HIS A 320 -13.10 17.66 -11.08
CA HIS A 320 -13.64 16.86 -10.00
C HIS A 320 -13.48 17.55 -8.65
N ALA A 321 -14.55 17.56 -7.87
CA ALA A 321 -14.55 18.04 -6.48
C ALA A 321 -14.87 16.89 -5.52
N PRO A 322 -14.42 16.96 -4.27
CA PRO A 322 -14.72 15.93 -3.28
C PRO A 322 -16.22 15.83 -3.00
N LYS A 323 -16.76 14.61 -3.01
CA LYS A 323 -18.14 14.31 -2.59
C LYS A 323 -18.29 14.58 -1.09
N LEU A 324 -19.55 14.78 -0.66
CA LEU A 324 -19.89 14.90 0.76
C LEU A 324 -19.34 13.71 1.56
N LEU A 325 -18.96 13.99 2.81
CA LEU A 325 -18.41 13.01 3.75
C LEU A 325 -17.09 12.36 3.34
N MET A 326 -16.36 12.93 2.36
CA MET A 326 -14.94 12.64 2.22
C MET A 326 -14.20 13.04 3.50
N ASN A 327 -13.24 12.21 3.92
CA ASN A 327 -12.41 12.53 5.08
C ASN A 327 -11.79 13.94 4.94
N PRO A 328 -11.93 14.83 5.95
CA PRO A 328 -11.44 16.20 5.89
C PRO A 328 -9.96 16.35 5.49
N LEU A 329 -9.11 15.39 5.87
CA LEU A 329 -7.69 15.31 5.50
C LEU A 329 -7.48 15.28 3.96
N LEU A 330 -8.46 14.75 3.24
CA LEU A 330 -8.39 14.49 1.81
C LEU A 330 -9.06 15.59 0.97
N LEU A 331 -9.78 16.54 1.57
CA LEU A 331 -10.52 17.56 0.81
C LEU A 331 -9.59 18.46 -0.03
N PRO A 332 -8.51 19.07 0.53
CA PRO A 332 -7.62 19.89 -0.29
C PRO A 332 -6.87 19.09 -1.37
N PRO A 333 -6.27 17.92 -1.06
CA PRO A 333 -5.66 17.08 -2.09
C PRO A 333 -6.66 16.64 -3.17
N SER A 334 -7.89 16.25 -2.81
CA SER A 334 -8.92 15.82 -3.77
C SER A 334 -9.24 16.90 -4.81
N TYR A 335 -9.41 18.14 -4.35
CA TYR A 335 -9.72 19.25 -5.24
C TYR A 335 -8.54 19.57 -6.18
N PHE A 336 -7.31 19.51 -5.66
CA PHE A 336 -6.11 19.69 -6.48
C PHE A 336 -6.01 18.59 -7.55
N VAL A 337 -6.03 17.32 -7.14
CA VAL A 337 -5.97 16.15 -8.03
C VAL A 337 -7.09 16.22 -9.08
N GLY A 338 -8.29 16.63 -8.69
CA GLY A 338 -9.45 16.75 -9.56
C GLY A 338 -9.45 17.92 -10.53
N SER A 339 -8.45 18.79 -10.50
CA SER A 339 -8.34 19.93 -11.42
C SER A 339 -6.95 20.10 -12.04
N PHE A 340 -5.99 19.26 -11.64
CA PHE A 340 -4.62 19.34 -12.11
C PHE A 340 -4.48 18.74 -13.51
N SER A 341 -3.79 19.45 -14.38
CA SER A 341 -3.37 18.94 -15.69
C SER A 341 -1.93 19.35 -15.96
N PHE A 342 -1.20 18.48 -16.64
CA PHE A 342 0.20 18.66 -16.93
C PHE A 342 0.55 18.01 -18.26
N ASP A 343 1.11 18.81 -19.18
CA ASP A 343 1.57 18.34 -20.48
C ASP A 343 2.91 19.02 -20.76
N SER A 344 3.98 18.26 -20.61
CA SER A 344 5.34 18.71 -20.86
C SER A 344 6.14 17.57 -21.50
N PRO A 345 6.97 17.85 -22.53
CA PRO A 345 7.77 16.83 -23.20
C PRO A 345 8.62 16.02 -22.21
N GLY A 346 8.57 14.69 -22.34
CA GLY A 346 9.33 13.77 -21.49
C GLY A 346 8.68 13.37 -20.18
N HIS A 347 7.48 13.89 -19.88
CA HIS A 347 6.71 13.54 -18.69
C HIS A 347 5.42 12.81 -19.05
N VAL A 348 4.84 12.11 -18.07
CA VAL A 348 3.49 11.55 -18.18
C VAL A 348 2.48 12.69 -18.34
N VAL A 349 1.64 12.59 -19.37
CA VAL A 349 0.54 13.53 -19.61
C VAL A 349 -0.55 13.28 -18.57
N ILE A 350 -0.97 14.35 -17.91
CA ILE A 350 -2.08 14.38 -16.95
C ILE A 350 -3.17 15.26 -17.53
N ASP A 351 -4.29 14.65 -17.90
CA ASP A 351 -5.44 15.30 -18.52
C ASP A 351 -6.72 15.03 -17.72
N GLU A 352 -7.88 15.23 -18.36
CA GLU A 352 -9.18 15.08 -17.69
C GLU A 352 -9.50 13.65 -17.24
N GLU A 353 -8.88 12.63 -17.83
CA GLU A 353 -9.08 11.23 -17.41
C GLU A 353 -8.47 10.96 -16.03
N TRP A 354 -7.51 11.78 -15.60
CA TRP A 354 -6.90 11.69 -14.29
C TRP A 354 -7.75 12.30 -13.19
N TRP A 355 -8.68 13.22 -13.49
CA TRP A 355 -9.38 13.99 -12.44
C TRP A 355 -10.23 13.18 -11.45
N PRO A 356 -10.94 12.09 -11.82
CA PRO A 356 -11.59 11.23 -10.85
C PRO A 356 -10.60 10.72 -9.80
N ASN A 357 -10.93 10.86 -8.52
CA ASN A 357 -10.03 10.50 -7.43
C ASN A 357 -10.75 10.13 -6.12
N ASP A 358 -10.02 9.45 -5.25
CA ASP A 358 -10.42 9.06 -3.90
C ASP A 358 -9.96 10.04 -2.81
N GLY A 359 -9.40 11.17 -3.23
CA GLY A 359 -8.82 12.18 -2.37
C GLY A 359 -7.30 12.17 -2.30
N LEU A 360 -6.60 11.13 -2.74
CA LEU A 360 -5.14 11.13 -2.85
C LEU A 360 -4.63 10.57 -4.18
N VAL A 361 -5.32 9.60 -4.74
CA VAL A 361 -4.89 8.88 -5.94
C VAL A 361 -5.95 9.03 -7.02
N ASN A 362 -5.49 9.28 -8.24
CA ASN A 362 -6.32 9.32 -9.44
C ASN A 362 -6.93 7.93 -9.68
N THR A 363 -8.25 7.82 -9.86
CA THR A 363 -8.96 6.53 -10.03
C THR A 363 -8.42 5.73 -11.21
N ILE A 364 -8.03 6.41 -12.30
CA ILE A 364 -7.44 5.78 -13.48
C ILE A 364 -6.14 5.03 -13.18
N SER A 365 -5.45 5.35 -12.07
CA SER A 365 -4.18 4.74 -11.69
C SER A 365 -4.33 3.40 -10.94
N MET A 366 -5.56 2.99 -10.60
CA MET A 366 -5.80 1.95 -9.59
C MET A 366 -6.13 0.55 -10.12
N ASP A 367 -6.53 0.41 -11.38
CA ASP A 367 -6.91 -0.88 -11.97
C ASP A 367 -5.70 -1.77 -12.30
N GLY A 368 -4.52 -1.18 -12.43
CA GLY A 368 -3.25 -1.84 -12.68
C GLY A 368 -2.26 -0.87 -13.34
N PRO A 369 -0.99 -1.29 -13.51
CA PRO A 369 0.03 -0.49 -14.17
C PRO A 369 -0.21 -0.44 -15.69
N LYS A 370 -0.18 0.76 -16.27
CA LYS A 370 -0.39 0.98 -17.71
C LYS A 370 0.75 1.76 -18.32
N ASN A 371 1.16 2.85 -17.69
CA ASN A 371 2.24 3.70 -18.19
C ASN A 371 3.57 2.97 -18.08
N GLY A 372 4.17 2.62 -19.22
CA GLY A 372 5.44 1.89 -19.27
C GLY A 372 5.33 0.39 -19.00
N SER A 373 4.13 -0.16 -18.82
CA SER A 373 3.91 -1.57 -18.51
C SER A 373 3.33 -2.35 -19.70
N ASN A 374 3.64 -3.64 -19.77
CA ASN A 374 3.00 -4.61 -20.67
C ASN A 374 2.02 -5.54 -19.93
N ASP A 375 1.73 -5.24 -18.67
CA ASP A 375 0.83 -6.04 -17.84
C ASP A 375 -0.58 -6.08 -18.45
N GLN A 376 -1.20 -7.25 -18.42
CA GLN A 376 -2.58 -7.40 -18.88
C GLN A 376 -3.53 -7.12 -17.73
N ILE A 377 -4.38 -6.11 -17.89
CA ILE A 377 -5.49 -5.80 -16.99
C ILE A 377 -6.79 -6.33 -17.61
N ILE A 378 -7.51 -7.15 -16.85
CA ILE A 378 -8.78 -7.73 -17.26
C ILE A 378 -9.84 -7.42 -16.20
N THR A 379 -11.09 -7.21 -16.62
CA THR A 379 -12.21 -7.19 -15.67
C THR A 379 -12.41 -8.58 -15.10
N TYR A 380 -12.49 -8.69 -13.78
CA TYR A 380 -12.76 -9.95 -13.12
C TYR A 380 -14.19 -10.43 -13.40
N GLN A 381 -14.33 -11.69 -13.80
CA GLN A 381 -15.61 -12.32 -14.18
C GLN A 381 -15.92 -13.56 -13.33
N GLY A 382 -15.42 -13.62 -12.09
CA GLY A 382 -15.61 -14.76 -11.19
C GLY A 382 -14.59 -15.89 -11.31
N LYS A 383 -13.73 -15.86 -12.34
CA LYS A 383 -12.64 -16.83 -12.50
C LYS A 383 -11.29 -16.12 -12.51
N PRO A 384 -10.44 -16.32 -11.47
CA PRO A 384 -9.11 -15.73 -11.41
C PRO A 384 -8.21 -16.16 -12.59
N GLN A 385 -7.54 -15.19 -13.22
CA GLN A 385 -6.48 -15.45 -14.21
C GLN A 385 -5.11 -15.12 -13.62
N ILE A 386 -4.25 -16.13 -13.51
CA ILE A 386 -2.87 -15.99 -13.03
C ILE A 386 -2.02 -15.18 -14.02
N GLY A 387 -1.04 -14.43 -13.51
CA GLY A 387 -0.14 -13.61 -14.31
C GLY A 387 -0.78 -12.35 -14.91
N LYS A 388 -2.01 -12.01 -14.52
CA LYS A 388 -2.76 -10.86 -15.00
C LYS A 388 -3.43 -10.12 -13.85
N TRP A 389 -3.67 -8.83 -14.03
CA TRP A 389 -4.45 -8.01 -13.12
C TRP A 389 -5.94 -8.26 -13.31
N ASN A 390 -6.56 -8.92 -12.33
CA ASN A 390 -7.99 -9.16 -12.25
C ASN A 390 -8.64 -7.96 -11.55
N TYR A 391 -9.08 -6.97 -12.32
CA TYR A 391 -9.74 -5.78 -11.79
C TYR A 391 -11.13 -6.13 -11.26
N LEU A 392 -11.27 -6.08 -9.92
CA LEU A 392 -12.48 -6.42 -9.19
C LEU A 392 -13.54 -5.31 -9.26
N GLY A 393 -13.15 -4.10 -9.64
CA GLY A 393 -14.06 -3.00 -9.94
C GLY A 393 -13.81 -1.74 -9.11
N LEU A 394 -14.75 -0.81 -9.26
CA LEU A 394 -14.72 0.51 -8.64
C LEU A 394 -15.62 0.55 -7.41
N MET A 395 -15.03 0.87 -6.26
CA MET A 395 -15.75 1.31 -5.07
C MET A 395 -16.09 2.81 -5.21
N ASP A 396 -17.22 3.12 -5.83
CA ASP A 396 -17.67 4.52 -5.95
C ASP A 396 -18.23 5.06 -4.63
N SER A 397 -17.93 6.33 -4.37
CA SER A 397 -18.19 7.05 -3.12
C SER A 397 -17.43 6.52 -1.91
N TRP A 398 -16.24 5.95 -2.14
CA TRP A 398 -15.25 5.55 -1.13
C TRP A 398 -13.98 6.38 -1.30
N ASP A 399 -13.51 6.99 -0.22
CA ASP A 399 -12.23 7.71 -0.23
C ASP A 399 -11.08 6.78 0.13
N HIS A 400 -9.86 7.31 -0.02
CA HIS A 400 -8.62 6.59 0.20
C HIS A 400 -8.52 5.96 1.59
N LEU A 401 -9.22 6.50 2.59
CA LEU A 401 -9.17 6.03 3.97
C LEU A 401 -10.34 5.11 4.32
N ASP A 402 -11.49 5.27 3.68
CA ASP A 402 -12.65 4.40 3.86
C ASP A 402 -12.31 2.91 3.63
N ILE A 403 -11.56 2.58 2.57
CA ILE A 403 -11.31 1.17 2.15
C ILE A 403 -10.49 0.37 3.16
N VAL A 404 -9.73 1.03 4.03
CA VAL A 404 -8.98 0.39 5.13
C VAL A 404 -9.64 0.57 6.50
N GLY A 405 -10.88 1.06 6.53
CA GLY A 405 -11.66 1.25 7.77
C GLY A 405 -11.25 2.49 8.57
N LEU A 406 -10.56 3.47 7.95
CA LEU A 406 -10.19 4.75 8.54
C LEU A 406 -11.21 5.87 8.25
N GLY A 407 -12.35 5.51 7.67
CA GLY A 407 -13.46 6.41 7.36
C GLY A 407 -14.77 5.98 8.01
N LEU A 408 -15.91 6.33 7.38
CA LEU A 408 -17.24 6.05 7.93
C LEU A 408 -17.80 4.69 7.47
N LYS A 409 -17.10 4.02 6.56
CA LYS A 409 -17.54 2.76 5.96
C LYS A 409 -17.07 1.57 6.78
N ASN A 410 -17.93 0.56 6.93
CA ASN A 410 -17.57 -0.73 7.51
C ASN A 410 -16.95 -1.62 6.43
N THR A 411 -15.76 -2.14 6.70
CA THR A 411 -14.99 -2.99 5.77
C THR A 411 -14.85 -4.44 6.25
N GLY A 412 -15.43 -4.80 7.40
CA GLY A 412 -15.24 -6.12 8.00
C GLY A 412 -15.64 -7.27 7.07
N ASP A 413 -16.87 -7.24 6.54
CA ASP A 413 -17.38 -8.27 5.63
C ASP A 413 -16.58 -8.28 4.32
N PHE A 414 -16.22 -7.10 3.80
CA PHE A 414 -15.38 -6.97 2.60
C PHE A 414 -14.03 -7.69 2.75
N PHE A 415 -13.34 -7.56 3.89
CA PHE A 415 -12.08 -8.25 4.10
C PHE A 415 -12.25 -9.75 4.33
N LEU A 416 -13.37 -10.19 4.93
CA LEU A 416 -13.69 -11.62 5.07
C LEU A 416 -13.91 -12.24 3.69
N ASP A 417 -14.76 -11.64 2.87
CA ASP A 417 -15.02 -12.10 1.49
C ASP A 417 -13.74 -12.15 0.64
N LEU A 418 -12.85 -11.17 0.83
CA LEU A 418 -11.54 -11.14 0.18
C LEU A 418 -10.63 -12.28 0.67
N ALA A 419 -10.59 -12.53 1.98
CA ALA A 419 -9.78 -13.59 2.56
C ALA A 419 -10.27 -14.98 2.11
N ASP A 420 -11.58 -15.20 2.04
CA ASP A 420 -12.19 -16.43 1.52
C ASP A 420 -11.81 -16.64 0.05
N MET A 421 -11.93 -15.59 -0.78
CA MET A 421 -11.53 -15.64 -2.19
C MET A 421 -10.04 -16.01 -2.37
N LEU A 422 -9.16 -15.52 -1.50
CA LEU A 422 -7.73 -15.84 -1.53
C LEU A 422 -7.44 -17.29 -1.12
N THR A 423 -8.16 -17.81 -0.12
CA THR A 423 -8.09 -19.21 0.31
C THR A 423 -8.56 -20.16 -0.81
N ASP A 424 -9.54 -19.74 -1.62
CA ASP A 424 -10.08 -20.50 -2.74
C ASP A 424 -9.20 -20.47 -4.01
N LEU A 425 -8.08 -19.73 -4.00
CA LEU A 425 -7.20 -19.66 -5.16
C LEU A 425 -6.56 -21.03 -5.45
N PRO A 426 -6.58 -21.48 -6.72
CA PRO A 426 -5.81 -22.63 -7.15
C PRO A 426 -4.33 -22.42 -6.84
N PRO A 427 -3.63 -23.44 -6.28
CA PRO A 427 -2.19 -23.37 -6.14
C PRO A 427 -1.54 -23.08 -7.51
N ALA A 428 -0.68 -22.06 -7.58
CA ALA A 428 0.08 -21.77 -8.80
C ALA A 428 0.84 -23.02 -9.25
N GLY A 429 0.78 -23.32 -10.55
CA GLY A 429 1.32 -24.54 -11.17
C GLY A 429 2.84 -24.61 -11.18
#